data_AF-A0A7J3QX37-F1
#
_entry.id   AF-A0A7J3QX37-F1
#
_cell.length_a   1.000
_cell.length_b   1.000
_cell.length_c   1.000
_cell.angle_alpha   90.00
_cell.angle_beta   90.00
_cell.angle_gamma   90.00
#
_symmetry.space_group_name_H-M   'P 1'
#
loop_
_entity.id
_entity.type
_entity.pdbx_description
1 polymer ?
#
loop_
_entity_poly.entity_id
_entity_poly.type
_entity_poly.pdbx_seq_one_letter_code
_entity_poly.pdbx_strand_id
1 'polypeptide(L)'
;MVVAGKVFRLLETVPLEEIASRLDGYHVEEPYEEGDHRFTLITEVVGLLPKPEENILKGVYLHDYVTHVFHRGKVAPLPRTIEALF
;
A
#
# COMPACT_ATOMS: atom_id res chain seq x y z
N MET A 1 35.03 -2.11 -15.65
CA MET A 1 35.14 -1.38 -14.37
C MET A 1 33.82 -1.59 -13.64
N VAL A 2 33.79 -2.41 -12.59
CA VAL A 2 32.55 -2.75 -11.85
C VAL A 2 32.46 -1.86 -10.63
N VAL A 3 31.36 -1.10 -10.50
CA VAL A 3 31.07 -0.29 -9.32
C VAL A 3 30.29 -1.16 -8.34
N ALA A 4 30.85 -1.41 -7.16
CA ALA A 4 30.12 -2.07 -6.09
C ALA A 4 29.05 -1.12 -5.55
N GLY A 5 27.77 -1.46 -5.75
CA GLY A 5 26.66 -0.75 -5.13
C GLY A 5 26.60 -1.06 -3.64
N LYS A 6 26.70 -0.04 -2.78
CA LYS A 6 26.43 -0.19 -1.35
C LYS A 6 24.93 -0.20 -1.13
N VAL A 7 24.38 -1.34 -0.73
CA VAL A 7 22.99 -1.45 -0.27
C VAL A 7 22.97 -1.18 1.23
N PHE A 8 22.33 -0.10 1.65
CA PHE A 8 22.08 0.18 3.06
C PHE A 8 20.76 -0.50 3.46
N ARG A 9 20.83 -1.47 4.37
CA ARG A 9 19.66 -2.11 4.96
C ARG A 9 19.50 -1.58 6.38
N LEU A 10 18.44 -0.83 6.62
CA LEU A 10 18.04 -0.46 7.99
C LEU A 10 17.59 -1.76 8.69
N LEU A 11 18.28 -2.14 9.77
CA LEU A 11 18.04 -3.36 10.56
C LEU A 11 17.46 -3.01 11.93
N GLU A 12 16.56 -2.04 11.99
CA GLU A 12 15.81 -1.81 13.23
C GLU A 12 14.82 -2.97 13.42
N THR A 13 15.01 -3.71 14.50
CA THR A 13 14.07 -4.77 14.89
C THR A 13 12.89 -4.10 15.57
N VAL A 14 11.78 -3.94 14.84
CA VAL A 14 10.54 -3.39 15.38
C VAL A 14 9.72 -4.53 15.98
N PRO A 15 9.31 -4.46 17.26
CA PRO A 15 8.42 -5.45 17.88
C PRO A 15 7.11 -5.61 17.10
N LEU A 16 6.58 -6.83 17.04
CA LEU A 16 5.35 -7.10 16.28
C LEU A 16 4.15 -6.33 16.85
N GLU A 17 4.13 -6.10 18.16
CA GLU A 17 3.13 -5.31 18.87
C GLU A 17 3.16 -3.86 18.40
N GLU A 18 4.36 -3.31 18.17
CA GLU A 18 4.52 -1.95 17.66
C GLU A 18 4.09 -1.88 16.18
N ILE A 19 4.41 -2.88 15.37
CA ILE A 19 3.94 -2.97 13.98
C ILE A 19 2.41 -3.04 13.95
N ALA A 20 1.81 -3.89 14.77
CA ALA A 20 0.36 -4.03 14.86
C ALA A 20 -0.30 -2.71 15.27
N SER A 21 0.25 -2.02 16.28
CA SER A 21 -0.26 -0.72 16.71
C SER A 21 -0.15 0.37 15.63
N ARG A 22 0.87 0.32 14.76
CA ARG A 22 1.02 1.29 13.65
C ARG A 22 0.08 0.99 12.48
N LEU A 23 -0.25 -0.28 12.26
CA LEU A 23 -1.14 -0.72 11.19
C LEU A 23 -2.62 -0.67 11.60
N ASP A 24 -2.91 -0.63 12.90
CA ASP A 24 -4.27 -0.51 13.41
C ASP A 24 -4.89 0.83 12.95
N GLY A 25 -6.00 0.75 12.22
CA GLY A 25 -6.65 1.91 11.63
C GLY A 25 -5.82 2.65 10.58
N TYR A 26 -4.80 2.00 9.99
CA TYR A 26 -4.02 2.61 8.92
C TYR A 26 -4.92 2.97 7.75
N HIS A 27 -5.01 4.26 7.45
CA HIS A 27 -5.81 4.85 6.39
C HIS A 27 -5.11 6.10 5.87
N VAL A 28 -4.79 6.10 4.59
CA VAL A 28 -4.12 7.21 3.92
C VAL A 28 -4.92 7.57 2.67
N GLU A 29 -5.18 8.87 2.52
CA GLU A 29 -5.87 9.44 1.37
C GLU A 29 -4.89 10.29 0.56
N GLU A 30 -4.78 9.98 -0.73
CA GLU A 30 -3.93 10.70 -1.65
C GLU A 30 -4.78 11.30 -2.78
N PRO A 31 -4.79 12.63 -2.95
CA PRO A 31 -5.50 13.24 -4.07
C PRO A 31 -4.77 12.93 -5.37
N TYR A 32 -5.52 12.47 -6.37
CA TYR A 32 -5.03 12.23 -7.71
C TYR A 32 -5.78 13.10 -8.72
N GLU A 33 -5.03 13.84 -9.52
CA GLU A 33 -5.58 14.69 -10.58
C GLU A 33 -4.91 14.39 -11.92
N GLU A 34 -5.72 14.08 -12.94
CA GLU A 34 -5.25 13.92 -14.33
C GLU A 34 -6.28 14.49 -15.31
N GLY A 35 -5.93 15.61 -15.95
CA GLY A 35 -6.83 16.33 -16.83
C GLY A 35 -8.08 16.81 -16.09
N ASP A 36 -9.25 16.37 -16.54
CA ASP A 36 -10.55 16.68 -15.93
C ASP A 36 -10.95 15.68 -14.82
N HIS A 37 -10.11 14.68 -14.52
CA HIS A 37 -10.41 13.64 -13.54
C HIS A 37 -9.77 13.95 -12.20
N ARG A 38 -10.56 13.80 -11.13
CA ARG A 38 -10.14 13.92 -9.74
C ARG A 38 -10.59 12.70 -8.97
N PHE A 39 -9.66 12.03 -8.31
CA PHE A 39 -9.92 10.89 -7.44
C PHE A 39 -9.25 11.10 -6.10
N THR A 40 -9.76 10.42 -5.07
CA THR A 40 -9.05 10.21 -3.81
C THR A 40 -8.64 8.75 -3.80
N LEU A 41 -7.34 8.48 -3.89
CA LEU A 41 -6.80 7.13 -3.79
C LEU A 41 -6.64 6.78 -2.33
N ILE A 42 -7.18 5.63 -1.92
CA ILE A 42 -7.15 5.17 -0.55
C ILE A 42 -6.14 4.05 -0.41
N THR A 43 -5.35 4.10 0.66
CA THR A 43 -4.56 2.96 1.14
C THR A 43 -4.97 2.67 2.56
N GLU A 44 -5.43 1.44 2.82
CA GLU A 44 -5.88 1.05 4.15
C GLU A 44 -5.45 -0.37 4.52
N VAL A 45 -5.40 -0.64 5.81
CA VAL A 45 -5.20 -2.00 6.35
C VAL A 45 -6.42 -2.38 7.16
N VAL A 46 -7.06 -3.49 6.78
CA VAL A 46 -8.29 -3.98 7.40
C VAL A 46 -8.13 -5.41 7.91
N GLY A 47 -8.95 -5.79 8.89
CA GLY A 47 -8.96 -7.15 9.42
C GLY A 47 -7.65 -7.56 10.10
N LEU A 48 -6.99 -6.62 10.77
CA LEU A 48 -5.73 -6.88 11.47
C LEU A 48 -5.94 -7.87 12.62
N LEU A 49 -5.21 -8.98 12.59
CA LEU A 49 -5.28 -10.07 13.56
C LEU A 49 -3.87 -10.38 14.08
N PRO A 50 -3.44 -9.73 15.19
CA PRO A 50 -2.18 -10.05 15.84
C PRO A 50 -2.26 -11.39 16.57
N LYS A 51 -1.24 -12.23 16.39
CA LYS A 51 -1.00 -13.46 17.16
C LYS A 51 0.38 -13.39 17.82
N PRO A 52 0.50 -12.74 18.99
CA PRO A 52 1.78 -12.52 19.65
C PRO A 52 2.50 -13.84 20.01
N GLU A 53 1.76 -14.87 20.42
CA GLU A 53 2.31 -16.18 20.79
C GLU A 53 3.00 -16.90 19.62
N GLU A 54 2.53 -16.67 18.39
CA GLU A 54 3.08 -17.26 17.17
C GLU A 54 4.03 -16.29 16.43
N ASN A 55 4.22 -15.07 16.94
CA ASN A 55 4.92 -13.97 16.28
C ASN A 55 4.43 -13.74 14.82
N ILE A 56 3.11 -13.80 14.63
CA ILE A 56 2.44 -13.64 13.33
C ILE A 56 1.46 -12.47 13.41
N LEU A 57 1.45 -11.64 12.38
CA LEU A 57 0.45 -10.59 12.18
C LEU A 57 -0.23 -10.83 10.84
N LYS A 58 -1.56 -10.94 10.85
CA LYS A 58 -2.34 -11.11 9.62
C LYS A 58 -3.18 -9.90 9.33
N GLY A 59 -3.43 -9.63 8.06
CA GLY A 59 -4.33 -8.56 7.65
C GLY A 59 -4.58 -8.54 6.15
N VAL A 60 -5.44 -7.62 5.73
CA VAL A 60 -5.66 -7.31 4.32
C VAL A 60 -5.17 -5.91 4.06
N TYR A 61 -4.21 -5.78 3.15
CA TYR A 61 -3.76 -4.50 2.62
C TYR A 61 -4.61 -4.17 1.39
N LEU A 62 -5.26 -3.01 1.42
CA LEU A 62 -6.03 -2.46 0.31
C LEU A 62 -5.32 -1.22 -0.19
N HIS A 63 -5.13 -1.12 -1.50
CA HIS A 63 -4.46 0.02 -2.12
C HIS A 63 -5.07 0.36 -3.46
N ASP A 64 -5.49 1.61 -3.58
CA ASP A 64 -5.96 2.16 -4.84
C ASP A 64 -4.79 2.61 -5.71
N TYR A 65 -4.85 2.23 -6.98
CA TYR A 65 -3.93 2.66 -8.01
C TYR A 65 -4.70 3.04 -9.27
N VAL A 66 -4.12 3.93 -10.07
CA VAL A 66 -4.75 4.37 -11.32
C VAL A 66 -4.28 3.51 -12.48
N THR A 67 -5.24 3.06 -13.28
CA THR A 67 -4.99 2.39 -14.56
C THR A 67 -5.52 3.23 -15.71
N HIS A 68 -4.80 3.23 -16.83
CA HIS A 68 -5.20 3.94 -18.03
C HIS A 68 -5.89 3.00 -18.99
N VAL A 69 -7.19 3.24 -19.24
CA VAL A 69 -7.98 2.45 -20.17
C VAL A 69 -8.21 3.25 -21.44
N PHE A 70 -7.92 2.65 -22.59
CA PHE A 70 -8.20 3.26 -23.88
C PHE A 70 -9.61 2.92 -24.35
N HIS A 71 -10.45 3.94 -24.57
CA HIS A 71 -11.79 3.79 -25.11
C HIS A 71 -12.10 4.88 -26.15
N ARG A 72 -12.46 4.45 -27.37
CA ARG A 72 -12.88 5.33 -28.48
C ARG A 72 -11.90 6.49 -28.78
N GLY A 73 -10.60 6.21 -28.83
CA GLY A 73 -9.60 7.24 -29.14
C GLY A 73 -9.17 8.09 -27.96
N LYS A 74 -9.74 7.87 -26.77
CA LYS A 74 -9.40 8.59 -25.54
C LYS A 74 -8.80 7.64 -24.52
N VAL A 75 -7.77 8.09 -23.81
CA VAL A 75 -7.26 7.42 -22.61
C VAL A 75 -8.00 8.01 -21.41
N ALA A 76 -8.62 7.17 -20.60
CA ALA A 76 -9.30 7.58 -19.38
C ALA A 76 -8.62 6.92 -18.17
N PRO A 77 -8.24 7.70 -17.14
CA PRO A 77 -7.76 7.14 -15.89
C PRO A 77 -8.92 6.53 -15.11
N LEU A 78 -8.72 5.34 -14.57
CA LEU A 78 -9.68 4.62 -13.76
C LEU A 78 -9.02 4.11 -12.46
N PRO A 79 -9.50 4.50 -11.27
CA PRO A 79 -9.02 3.94 -10.02
C PRO A 79 -9.41 2.48 -9.89
N ARG A 80 -8.48 1.66 -9.41
CA ARG A 80 -8.64 0.23 -9.16
C ARG A 80 -8.04 -0.08 -7.81
N THR A 81 -8.71 -0.93 -7.04
CA THR A 81 -8.20 -1.40 -5.75
C THR A 81 -7.50 -2.74 -5.93
N ILE A 82 -6.29 -2.88 -5.40
CA ILE A 82 -5.67 -4.18 -5.16
C ILE A 82 -5.87 -4.62 -3.73
N GLU A 83 -5.95 -5.94 -3.54
CA GLU A 83 -6.07 -6.59 -2.26
C GLU A 83 -4.88 -7.53 -2.07
N ALA A 84 -4.21 -7.44 -0.93
CA ALA A 84 -3.10 -8.34 -0.59
C ALA A 84 -3.25 -8.84 0.85
N LEU A 85 -3.36 -10.16 0.99
CA LEU A 85 -3.31 -10.84 2.29
C LEU A 85 -1.85 -10.93 2.74
N PHE A 86 -1.59 -10.60 4.00
CA PHE A 86 -0.30 -10.78 4.65
C PHE A 86 -0.45 -11.51 5.99
#